data_AF-A0A8H5F751-F1
#
_entry.id   AF-A0A8H5F751-F1
#
_cell.length_a   1.000
_cell.length_b   1.000
_cell.length_c   1.000
_cell.angle_alpha   90.00
_cell.angle_beta   90.00
_cell.angle_gamma   90.00
#
_symmetry.space_group_name_H-M   'P 1'
#
loop_
_entity.id
_entity.type
_entity.pdbx_description
1 polymer ?
#
loop_
_entity_poly.entity_id
_entity_poly.type
_entity_poly.pdbx_seq_one_letter_code
_entity_poly.pdbx_strand_id
1 'polypeptide(L)'
;MSLHVGWNYSAPAHECHDVVMQDAPCWRPSSSLLRAGRQLSDWILGISPPVSPPTPYTRFLPLSKEHECAWPEPRIPSTFHAPPHHPSYIQSLPQELLEEIFREYIHSPSASSLSSGRSLTGSYQRIVSHLGANTTPMLLAHVCPSWRAVVLSYPALWSRLCVFHAHAADFPLLEFWLARISNSPLDLTIVQRYKRVGELVDHDTPQILAMTLRHASLRSVSLQLDVDMEHLFGGTTDSIAPSLEQFQLNLMNWSPEGCGVLSQLLLASPTLHTARWGSTCGEIYGHFDTLWSTLSTIELGHIGLSDLFTHLPQMLALQSLRIDDLDIDCSALGSEHLASINLPHLTTLSFGFYSNLCPLLDSLLLPSLTNLSLGHGFGLGIPEGRGWPSLEKLVERSHCRLLSFDWSRRRMEEDVMVRLFNHASDHIFPELEYLRICSPVGDQFVSALTLGGDSARLPCLTSLALRSCRARDATLISMVLSRPLLQDLHVKIKCSLYPTESSSALYQQLTACRPGRFFIEL
;
A
#
# COMPACT_ATOMS: atom_id res chain seq x y z
N MET A 1 7.52 -1.34 2.78
CA MET A 1 6.07 -1.47 3.06
C MET A 1 5.31 -0.87 1.90
N SER A 2 4.73 -1.71 1.02
CA SER A 2 3.83 -1.28 -0.06
C SER A 2 2.41 -1.17 0.51
N LEU A 3 1.82 0.02 0.43
CA LEU A 3 0.43 0.28 0.83
C LEU A 3 -0.47 -0.16 -0.32
N HIS A 4 -0.88 -1.43 -0.34
CA HIS A 4 -1.90 -1.91 -1.27
C HIS A 4 -3.28 -1.43 -0.81
N VAL A 5 -3.82 -0.44 -1.49
CA VAL A 5 -5.26 -0.13 -1.42
C VAL A 5 -5.97 -1.12 -2.34
N GLY A 6 -6.31 -2.29 -1.81
CA GLY A 6 -7.14 -3.27 -2.50
C GLY A 6 -8.60 -2.81 -2.47
N TRP A 7 -9.13 -2.39 -3.61
CA TRP A 7 -10.56 -2.13 -3.77
C TRP A 7 -11.28 -3.47 -3.89
N ASN A 8 -12.02 -3.83 -2.85
CA ASN A 8 -12.79 -5.07 -2.81
C ASN A 8 -14.11 -4.87 -3.59
N TYR A 9 -14.11 -5.17 -4.89
CA TYR A 9 -15.29 -5.09 -5.74
C TYR A 9 -16.13 -6.37 -5.61
N SER A 10 -17.00 -6.44 -4.61
CA SER A 10 -18.11 -7.41 -4.57
C SER A 10 -19.13 -7.04 -3.47
N ALA A 11 -19.87 -5.96 -3.66
CA ALA A 11 -21.12 -5.71 -2.92
C ALA A 11 -22.13 -4.97 -3.82
N PRO A 12 -23.35 -5.48 -4.01
CA PRO A 12 -24.41 -4.76 -4.72
C PRO A 12 -24.92 -3.58 -3.87
N ALA A 13 -25.17 -2.45 -4.53
CA ALA A 13 -25.63 -1.22 -3.91
C ALA A 13 -27.08 -1.36 -3.39
N HIS A 14 -27.24 -1.45 -2.06
CA HIS A 14 -28.51 -1.18 -1.40
C HIS A 14 -28.28 -0.37 -0.12
N GLU A 15 -28.92 0.81 -0.09
CA GLU A 15 -29.37 1.62 1.05
C GLU A 15 -28.39 1.92 2.20
N CYS A 16 -27.85 3.14 2.16
CA CYS A 16 -27.14 3.77 3.28
C CYS A 16 -28.14 4.64 4.07
N HIS A 17 -28.47 4.22 5.30
CA HIS A 17 -29.16 5.06 6.27
C HIS A 17 -28.14 5.78 7.15
N ASP A 18 -28.27 7.10 7.24
CA ASP A 18 -27.48 7.96 8.12
C ASP A 18 -27.69 7.59 9.59
N VAL A 19 -26.60 7.25 10.28
CA VAL A 19 -26.55 7.14 11.74
C VAL A 19 -25.76 8.32 12.28
N VAL A 20 -26.45 9.21 13.00
CA VAL A 20 -25.87 10.32 13.77
C VAL A 20 -25.22 9.73 15.03
N MET A 21 -23.89 9.87 15.16
CA MET A 21 -23.17 9.57 16.40
C MET A 21 -22.94 10.87 17.19
N GLN A 22 -23.55 10.95 18.36
CA GLN A 22 -23.23 11.92 19.42
C GLN A 22 -22.14 11.33 20.33
N ASP A 23 -21.27 12.22 20.80
CA ASP A 23 -20.23 12.07 21.84
C ASP A 23 -18.80 11.63 21.43
N ALA A 24 -17.83 12.41 21.89
CA ALA A 24 -16.41 12.35 21.55
C ALA A 24 -15.57 11.68 22.66
N PRO A 25 -14.62 10.78 22.34
CA PRO A 25 -13.68 10.25 23.31
C PRO A 25 -12.39 11.09 23.39
N CYS A 26 -11.95 11.33 24.62
CA CYS A 26 -10.71 12.01 24.97
C CYS A 26 -9.50 11.05 24.93
N TRP A 27 -8.48 11.36 24.13
CA TRP A 27 -7.21 10.63 24.12
C TRP A 27 -6.02 11.61 24.11
N ARG A 28 -5.03 11.36 24.97
CA ARG A 28 -3.75 12.09 25.03
C ARG A 28 -2.62 11.20 24.46
N PRO A 29 -1.83 11.65 23.47
CA PRO A 29 -0.65 10.92 23.01
C PRO A 29 0.67 11.49 23.57
N SER A 30 1.65 10.60 23.78
CA SER A 30 2.91 10.79 24.49
C SER A 30 4.15 10.80 23.57
N SER A 31 4.22 11.66 22.56
CA SER A 31 5.49 11.91 21.86
C SER A 31 5.77 13.41 21.65
N SER A 32 6.98 13.83 22.03
CA SER A 32 7.45 15.22 22.02
C SER A 32 7.71 15.76 20.62
N LEU A 33 8.08 14.90 19.66
CA LEU A 33 8.38 15.27 18.28
C LEU A 33 7.11 15.64 17.49
N LEU A 34 5.98 14.97 17.77
CA LEU A 34 4.66 15.33 17.22
C LEU A 34 4.06 16.58 17.87
N ARG A 35 4.45 16.89 19.12
CA ARG A 35 4.03 18.11 19.82
C ARG A 35 4.60 19.37 19.15
N ALA A 36 5.86 19.31 18.69
CA ALA A 36 6.50 20.38 17.94
C ALA A 36 5.84 20.60 16.57
N GLY A 37 5.48 19.52 15.86
CA GLY A 37 4.73 19.58 14.60
C GLY A 37 3.33 20.18 14.75
N ARG A 38 2.56 19.80 15.79
CA ARG A 38 1.24 20.39 16.08
C ARG A 38 1.32 21.86 16.50
N GLN A 39 2.31 22.23 17.31
CA GLN A 39 2.50 23.62 17.73
C GLN A 39 2.83 24.54 16.54
N LEU A 40 3.52 24.03 15.51
CA LEU A 40 3.74 24.76 14.26
C LEU A 40 2.46 24.93 13.43
N SER A 41 1.62 23.91 13.32
CA SER A 41 0.37 24.00 12.54
C SER A 41 -0.69 24.91 13.18
N ASP A 42 -0.73 24.94 14.51
CA ASP A 42 -1.66 25.79 15.27
C ASP A 42 -1.24 27.27 15.23
N TRP A 43 0.05 27.55 15.00
CA TRP A 43 0.58 28.90 14.87
C TRP A 43 0.40 29.48 13.46
N ILE A 44 0.41 28.65 12.41
CA ILE A 44 0.36 29.08 11.00
C ILE A 44 -1.07 29.42 10.52
N LEU A 45 -2.12 28.81 11.11
CA LEU A 45 -3.50 28.94 10.62
C LEU A 45 -4.44 29.72 11.55
N GLY A 46 -3.90 30.68 12.32
CA GLY A 46 -4.67 31.60 13.15
C GLY A 46 -5.58 32.54 12.34
N ILE A 47 -6.64 32.00 11.73
CA ILE A 47 -7.73 32.76 11.15
C ILE A 47 -8.76 33.00 12.24
N SER A 48 -8.74 34.18 12.86
CA SER A 48 -9.91 34.70 13.58
C SER A 48 -11.04 34.97 12.56
N PRO A 49 -12.31 34.69 12.88
CA PRO A 49 -13.42 34.99 11.98
C PRO A 49 -13.58 36.52 11.82
N PRO A 50 -14.01 37.03 10.65
CA PRO A 50 -14.26 38.45 10.46
C PRO A 50 -15.46 38.90 11.29
N VAL A 51 -15.30 40.01 12.01
CA VAL A 51 -16.40 40.74 12.65
C VAL A 51 -17.30 41.31 11.55
N SER A 52 -18.59 40.97 11.61
CA SER A 52 -19.62 41.40 10.66
C SER A 52 -19.78 42.93 10.58
N PRO A 53 -20.12 43.51 9.42
CA PRO A 53 -20.42 44.93 9.29
C PRO A 53 -21.85 45.25 9.76
N PRO A 54 -22.16 46.46 10.25
CA PRO A 54 -23.53 46.84 10.58
C PRO A 54 -24.31 47.22 9.31
N THR A 55 -25.54 46.73 9.21
CA THR A 55 -26.52 47.10 8.18
C THR A 55 -27.16 48.48 8.44
N PRO A 56 -27.67 49.18 7.40
CA PRO A 56 -28.15 50.56 7.47
C PRO A 56 -29.68 50.70 7.64
N TYR A 57 -30.15 51.96 7.84
CA TYR A 57 -31.52 52.53 8.03
C TYR A 57 -31.82 52.93 9.50
N THR A 58 -32.24 54.15 9.90
CA THR A 58 -32.84 55.31 9.20
C THR A 58 -32.71 56.62 10.02
N ARG A 59 -32.55 57.76 9.31
CA ARG A 59 -32.84 59.20 9.59
C ARG A 59 -33.25 59.68 11.01
N PHE A 60 -32.60 60.77 11.48
CA PHE A 60 -33.21 62.11 11.67
C PHE A 60 -32.15 63.23 11.85
N LEU A 61 -32.57 64.47 11.58
CA LEU A 61 -31.87 65.74 11.35
C LEU A 61 -31.44 66.46 12.68
N PRO A 62 -30.81 67.67 12.63
CA PRO A 62 -29.69 68.04 13.48
C PRO A 62 -30.06 68.99 14.62
N LEU A 63 -29.10 69.22 15.51
CA LEU A 63 -28.56 70.52 15.93
C LEU A 63 -28.28 70.60 17.44
N SER A 64 -27.07 71.10 17.71
CA SER A 64 -26.66 71.98 18.83
C SER A 64 -26.53 71.42 20.25
N LYS A 65 -25.25 71.48 20.65
CA LYS A 65 -24.68 72.17 21.83
C LYS A 65 -24.57 71.42 23.16
N GLU A 66 -23.31 71.44 23.59
CA GLU A 66 -22.84 71.66 24.96
C GLU A 66 -23.21 70.58 25.96
N HIS A 67 -22.23 69.74 26.30
CA HIS A 67 -21.73 69.67 27.67
C HIS A 67 -20.37 68.96 27.69
N GLU A 68 -19.35 69.72 28.06
CA GLU A 68 -18.04 69.24 28.46
C GLU A 68 -18.19 68.32 29.68
N CYS A 69 -17.82 67.05 29.52
CA CYS A 69 -17.48 66.17 30.64
C CYS A 69 -16.05 65.69 30.42
N ALA A 70 -15.11 66.43 31.02
CA ALA A 70 -13.72 66.08 31.12
C ALA A 70 -13.57 64.80 31.97
N TRP A 71 -13.39 63.65 31.31
CA TRP A 71 -12.80 62.48 31.94
C TRP A 71 -11.28 62.54 31.71
N PRO A 72 -10.45 62.35 32.73
CA PRO A 72 -9.01 62.30 32.55
C PRO A 72 -8.65 61.05 31.73
N GLU A 73 -8.07 61.25 30.54
CA GLU A 73 -7.45 60.16 29.78
C GLU A 73 -6.42 59.44 30.66
N PRO A 74 -6.53 58.11 30.85
CA PRO A 74 -5.45 57.36 31.44
C PRO A 74 -4.27 57.41 30.47
N ARG A 75 -3.22 58.14 30.84
CA ARG A 75 -1.92 58.13 30.15
C ARG A 75 -1.40 56.69 30.18
N ILE A 76 -1.62 55.95 29.10
CA ILE A 76 -0.98 54.65 28.87
C ILE A 76 0.51 54.95 28.66
N PRO A 77 1.42 54.42 29.49
CA PRO A 77 2.85 54.60 29.30
C PRO A 77 3.26 54.06 27.93
N SER A 78 3.66 54.96 27.03
CA SER A 78 4.01 54.69 25.64
C SER A 78 5.41 54.08 25.52
N THR A 79 5.69 53.01 26.27
CA THR A 79 6.97 52.27 26.20
C THR A 79 6.78 50.80 26.59
N PHE A 80 5.87 50.09 25.92
CA PHE A 80 6.01 48.64 25.84
C PHE A 80 7.05 48.36 24.75
N HIS A 81 8.32 48.26 25.16
CA HIS A 81 9.35 47.67 24.31
C HIS A 81 8.90 46.24 23.98
N ALA A 82 8.59 45.99 22.70
CA ALA A 82 8.35 44.64 22.23
C ALA A 82 9.56 43.78 22.63
N PRO A 83 9.36 42.62 23.28
CA PRO A 83 10.46 41.76 23.68
C PRO A 83 11.31 41.43 22.45
N PRO A 84 12.65 41.38 22.57
CA PRO A 84 13.51 41.09 21.44
C PRO A 84 13.05 39.78 20.79
N HIS A 85 12.73 39.84 19.50
CA HIS A 85 12.35 38.67 18.72
C HIS A 85 13.55 37.73 18.67
N HIS A 86 13.59 36.75 19.57
CA HIS A 86 14.54 35.66 19.47
C HIS A 86 14.24 34.89 18.17
N PRO A 87 15.23 34.70 17.27
CA PRO A 87 15.02 33.93 16.07
C PRO A 87 14.54 32.53 16.46
N SER A 88 13.52 32.02 15.75
CA SER A 88 13.00 30.68 16.00
C SER A 88 14.15 29.67 15.93
N TYR A 89 14.22 28.74 16.88
CA TYR A 89 15.23 27.66 16.89
C TYR A 89 15.29 26.89 15.55
N ILE A 90 14.18 26.84 14.82
CA ILE A 90 14.10 26.20 13.50
C ILE A 90 14.94 26.95 12.47
N GLN A 91 15.00 28.28 12.53
CA GLN A 91 15.79 29.09 11.60
C GLN A 91 17.30 28.99 11.88
N SER A 92 17.68 28.47 13.05
CA SER A 92 19.08 28.19 13.39
C SER A 92 19.56 26.79 12.97
N LEU A 93 18.67 25.95 12.44
CA LEU A 93 19.06 24.64 11.94
C LEU A 93 19.90 24.77 10.66
N PRO A 94 20.96 23.96 10.50
CA PRO A 94 21.66 23.80 9.23
C PRO A 94 20.69 23.46 8.09
N GLN A 95 21.01 23.94 6.89
CA GLN A 95 20.17 23.73 5.70
C GLN A 95 19.94 22.24 5.44
N GLU A 96 20.97 21.41 5.61
CA GLU A 96 20.92 19.97 5.36
C GLU A 96 19.93 19.27 6.31
N LEU A 97 19.82 19.74 7.55
CA LEU A 97 18.83 19.21 8.49
C LEU A 97 17.42 19.64 8.11
N LEU A 98 17.23 20.89 7.63
CA LEU A 98 15.93 21.34 7.13
C LEU A 98 15.51 20.56 5.88
N GLU A 99 16.45 20.29 4.97
CA GLU A 99 16.24 19.48 3.77
C GLU A 99 15.79 18.06 4.13
N GLU A 100 16.46 17.42 5.09
CA GLU A 100 16.11 16.09 5.58
C GLU A 100 14.73 16.08 6.26
N ILE A 101 14.47 17.07 7.13
CA ILE A 101 13.16 17.22 7.80
C ILE A 101 12.06 17.42 6.77
N PHE A 102 12.26 18.26 5.76
CA PHE A 102 11.27 18.51 4.71
C PHE A 102 11.04 17.27 3.84
N ARG A 103 12.11 16.54 3.52
CA ARG A 103 12.00 15.28 2.77
C ARG A 103 11.17 14.27 3.54
N GLU A 104 11.49 14.01 4.79
CA GLU A 104 10.73 13.08 5.63
C GLU A 104 9.28 13.55 5.82
N TYR A 105 9.05 14.85 6.01
CA TYR A 105 7.71 15.40 6.17
C TYR A 105 6.85 15.28 4.90
N ILE A 106 7.43 15.48 3.70
CA ILE A 106 6.72 15.43 2.42
C ILE A 106 6.58 13.99 1.90
N HIS A 107 7.54 13.11 2.16
CA HIS A 107 7.63 11.78 1.53
C HIS A 107 7.33 10.61 2.44
N SER A 108 7.21 10.81 3.76
CA SER A 108 6.90 9.71 4.68
C SER A 108 5.44 9.26 4.52
N PRO A 109 5.20 7.98 4.16
CA PRO A 109 3.85 7.44 4.03
C PRO A 109 3.14 7.27 5.38
N SER A 110 3.85 7.44 6.51
CA SER A 110 3.34 7.12 7.84
C SER A 110 2.47 8.22 8.48
N ALA A 111 2.37 9.41 7.87
CA ALA A 111 1.61 10.52 8.43
C ALA A 111 0.10 10.48 8.13
N SER A 112 -0.34 9.65 7.17
CA SER A 112 -1.70 9.65 6.63
C SER A 112 -2.73 8.88 7.47
N SER A 113 -2.33 8.15 8.51
CA SER A 113 -3.23 7.28 9.28
C SER A 113 -3.91 7.92 10.51
N LEU A 114 -3.56 9.15 10.91
CA LEU A 114 -3.98 9.67 12.22
C LEU A 114 -4.73 11.02 12.22
N SER A 115 -4.96 11.64 11.07
CA SER A 115 -5.68 12.92 11.04
C SER A 115 -6.60 13.06 9.83
N SER A 116 -7.84 12.60 9.97
CA SER A 116 -8.96 12.84 9.03
C SER A 116 -9.39 14.32 8.95
N GLY A 117 -8.53 15.28 9.33
CA GLY A 117 -8.97 16.64 9.68
C GLY A 117 -8.76 17.71 8.63
N ARG A 118 -7.84 17.56 7.67
CA ARG A 118 -7.54 18.61 6.69
C ARG A 118 -7.04 18.02 5.38
N SER A 119 -7.96 17.70 4.48
CA SER A 119 -7.61 17.53 3.07
C SER A 119 -7.15 18.87 2.51
N LEU A 120 -6.14 18.87 1.65
CA LEU A 120 -5.76 20.03 0.80
C LEU A 120 -7.02 20.54 0.06
N THR A 121 -7.03 21.73 -0.55
CA THR A 121 -8.16 22.21 -1.37
C THR A 121 -7.70 22.66 -2.76
N GLY A 122 -8.56 22.55 -3.77
CA GLY A 122 -8.28 23.01 -5.15
C GLY A 122 -7.24 22.17 -5.90
N SER A 123 -6.46 22.79 -6.79
CA SER A 123 -5.43 22.12 -7.61
C SER A 123 -4.33 21.45 -6.78
N TYR A 124 -4.07 21.94 -5.57
CA TYR A 124 -3.14 21.32 -4.62
C TYR A 124 -3.65 19.99 -4.06
N GLN A 125 -4.91 19.62 -4.24
CA GLN A 125 -5.37 18.23 -3.99
C GLN A 125 -4.96 17.28 -5.13
N ARG A 126 -4.83 17.83 -6.34
CA ARG A 126 -4.67 17.04 -7.56
C ARG A 126 -3.22 16.79 -7.90
N ILE A 127 -2.34 17.76 -7.66
CA ILE A 127 -0.89 17.60 -7.82
C ILE A 127 -0.23 17.63 -6.45
N VAL A 128 0.25 16.48 -6.00
CA VAL A 128 0.87 16.27 -4.69
C VAL A 128 2.09 15.35 -4.79
N SER A 129 2.85 15.19 -3.71
CA SER A 129 4.04 14.33 -3.72
C SER A 129 3.75 12.83 -3.58
N HIS A 130 2.63 12.45 -2.98
CA HIS A 130 2.16 11.06 -2.89
C HIS A 130 0.67 11.01 -2.53
N LEU A 131 0.03 9.84 -2.71
CA LEU A 131 -1.37 9.65 -2.36
C LEU A 131 -1.61 9.87 -0.86
N GLY A 132 -2.51 10.79 -0.53
CA GLY A 132 -2.83 11.14 0.86
C GLY A 132 -1.84 12.11 1.51
N ALA A 133 -0.94 12.73 0.74
CA ALA A 133 -0.07 13.78 1.25
C ALA A 133 -0.89 14.99 1.73
N ASN A 134 -0.62 15.44 2.96
CA ASN A 134 -1.26 16.63 3.54
C ASN A 134 -0.47 17.92 3.28
N THR A 135 0.66 17.83 2.57
CA THR A 135 1.56 18.95 2.29
C THR A 135 2.25 18.74 0.93
N THR A 136 2.77 19.83 0.37
CA THR A 136 3.56 19.82 -0.86
C THR A 136 4.80 20.71 -0.68
N PRO A 137 5.85 20.56 -1.49
CA PRO A 137 6.97 21.50 -1.50
C PRO A 137 6.51 22.95 -1.61
N MET A 138 5.48 23.22 -2.41
CA MET A 138 4.93 24.58 -2.54
C MET A 138 4.38 25.13 -1.24
N LEU A 139 3.64 24.33 -0.47
CA LEU A 139 3.11 24.77 0.82
C LEU A 139 4.24 25.06 1.83
N LEU A 140 5.30 24.25 1.85
CA LEU A 140 6.49 24.54 2.67
C LEU A 140 7.18 25.84 2.24
N ALA A 141 7.26 26.08 0.93
CA ALA A 141 7.82 27.32 0.39
C ALA A 141 6.99 28.58 0.71
N HIS A 142 5.76 28.44 1.22
CA HIS A 142 4.94 29.57 1.66
C HIS A 142 5.12 29.95 3.13
N VAL A 143 5.81 29.13 3.95
CA VAL A 143 5.94 29.39 5.40
C VAL A 143 6.81 30.62 5.69
N CYS A 144 8.04 30.66 5.18
CA CYS A 144 8.92 31.83 5.31
C CYS A 144 9.96 31.88 4.18
N PRO A 145 10.64 33.02 3.96
CA PRO A 145 11.65 33.14 2.89
C PRO A 145 12.80 32.13 3.00
N SER A 146 13.24 31.79 4.22
CA SER A 146 14.30 30.81 4.44
C SER A 146 13.86 29.41 3.99
N TRP A 147 12.66 28.96 4.39
CA TRP A 147 12.11 27.67 3.96
C TRP A 147 11.90 27.61 2.46
N ARG A 148 11.45 28.72 1.85
CA ARG A 148 11.35 28.85 0.39
C ARG A 148 12.69 28.64 -0.29
N ALA A 149 13.76 29.26 0.21
CA ALA A 149 15.09 29.10 -0.36
C ALA A 149 15.52 27.63 -0.35
N VAL A 150 15.40 26.96 0.81
CA VAL A 150 15.70 25.54 0.98
C VAL A 150 14.88 24.66 0.03
N VAL A 151 13.57 24.87 -0.02
CA VAL A 151 12.68 24.05 -0.85
C VAL A 151 12.99 24.21 -2.35
N LEU A 152 13.28 25.43 -2.79
CA LEU A 152 13.60 25.71 -4.19
C LEU A 152 15.00 25.25 -4.59
N SER A 153 15.95 25.15 -3.64
CA SER A 153 17.32 24.70 -3.89
C SER A 153 17.51 23.18 -3.81
N TYR A 154 16.51 22.43 -3.35
CA TYR A 154 16.62 20.99 -3.12
C TYR A 154 15.70 20.17 -4.04
N PRO A 155 16.16 19.78 -5.25
CA PRO A 155 15.35 19.05 -6.26
C PRO A 155 14.74 17.75 -5.74
N ALA A 156 15.39 17.10 -4.78
CA ALA A 156 14.90 15.84 -4.20
C ALA A 156 13.50 15.98 -3.60
N LEU A 157 13.10 17.14 -3.07
CA LEU A 157 11.74 17.35 -2.56
C LEU A 157 10.67 17.26 -3.65
N TRP A 158 11.06 17.51 -4.90
CA TRP A 158 10.19 17.51 -6.08
C TRP A 158 10.23 16.17 -6.82
N SER A 159 11.09 15.24 -6.42
CA SER A 159 11.35 13.97 -7.13
C SER A 159 10.19 12.97 -7.08
N ARG A 160 9.11 13.28 -6.35
CA ARG A 160 7.88 12.48 -6.32
C ARG A 160 6.72 13.35 -6.76
N LEU A 161 6.01 12.89 -7.77
CA LEU A 161 4.89 13.60 -8.39
C LEU A 161 3.72 12.65 -8.53
N CYS A 162 2.60 13.04 -7.95
CA CYS A 162 1.37 12.30 -7.98
C CYS A 162 0.26 13.20 -8.51
N VAL A 163 -0.37 12.80 -9.63
CA VAL A 163 -1.43 13.55 -10.30
C VAL A 163 -2.73 12.78 -10.21
N PHE A 164 -3.77 13.42 -9.67
CA PHE A 164 -5.12 12.88 -9.50
C PHE A 164 -6.11 13.72 -10.27
N HIS A 165 -6.97 13.06 -11.05
CA HIS A 165 -8.14 13.71 -11.66
C HIS A 165 -7.77 15.02 -12.36
N ALA A 166 -6.72 14.93 -13.18
CA ALA A 166 -6.10 16.02 -13.90
C ALA A 166 -7.10 16.97 -14.57
N HIS A 167 -6.73 18.24 -14.64
CA HIS A 167 -7.46 19.23 -15.41
C HIS A 167 -6.49 20.20 -16.09
N ALA A 168 -6.90 20.81 -17.22
CA ALA A 168 -6.09 21.77 -17.97
C ALA A 168 -5.55 22.94 -17.12
N ALA A 169 -6.29 23.30 -16.07
CA ALA A 169 -5.88 24.34 -15.12
C ALA A 169 -4.65 23.96 -14.26
N ASP A 170 -4.31 22.67 -14.20
CA ASP A 170 -3.16 22.17 -13.45
C ASP A 170 -1.86 22.17 -14.27
N PHE A 171 -1.92 22.40 -15.59
CA PHE A 171 -0.72 22.35 -16.44
C PHE A 171 0.39 23.33 -16.00
N PRO A 172 0.11 24.61 -15.65
CA PRO A 172 1.17 25.51 -15.20
C PRO A 172 1.85 25.04 -13.92
N LEU A 173 1.09 24.40 -13.02
CA LEU A 173 1.60 23.83 -11.78
C LEU A 173 2.47 22.60 -12.07
N LEU A 174 2.03 21.74 -12.98
CA LEU A 174 2.78 20.57 -13.43
C LEU A 174 4.10 20.97 -14.09
N GLU A 175 4.08 21.93 -15.02
CA GLU A 175 5.29 22.46 -15.66
C GLU A 175 6.26 23.03 -14.64
N PHE A 176 5.74 23.80 -13.67
CA PHE A 176 6.57 24.32 -12.59
C PHE A 176 7.22 23.20 -11.78
N TRP A 177 6.47 22.14 -11.45
CA TRP A 177 6.99 20.98 -10.73
C TRP A 177 8.08 20.26 -11.53
N LEU A 178 7.82 19.99 -12.80
CA LEU A 178 8.74 19.32 -13.72
C LEU A 178 10.03 20.13 -13.93
N ALA A 179 9.94 21.46 -14.00
CA ALA A 179 11.11 22.34 -14.08
C ALA A 179 12.00 22.28 -12.82
N ARG A 180 11.46 21.88 -11.65
CA ARG A 180 12.21 21.77 -10.38
C ARG A 180 12.89 20.43 -10.18
N ILE A 181 12.39 19.37 -10.81
CA ILE A 181 13.01 18.04 -10.74
C ILE A 181 14.42 18.06 -11.36
N SER A 182 14.64 18.91 -12.38
CA SER A 182 15.93 19.02 -13.09
C SER A 182 16.41 17.64 -13.56
N ASN A 183 17.57 17.17 -13.09
CA ASN A 183 18.14 15.87 -13.43
C ASN A 183 17.87 14.80 -12.35
N SER A 184 16.99 15.07 -11.39
CA SER A 184 16.66 14.09 -10.35
C SER A 184 15.80 12.97 -10.93
N PRO A 185 15.99 11.72 -10.48
CA PRO A 185 15.09 10.62 -10.84
C PRO A 185 13.68 10.89 -10.31
N LEU A 186 12.65 10.70 -11.16
CA LEU A 186 11.26 10.99 -10.87
C LEU A 186 10.48 9.72 -10.55
N ASP A 187 9.77 9.72 -9.41
CA ASP A 187 8.69 8.79 -9.12
C ASP A 187 7.36 9.43 -9.53
N LEU A 188 6.77 8.95 -10.61
CA LEU A 188 5.54 9.44 -11.18
C LEU A 188 4.38 8.52 -10.82
N THR A 189 3.29 9.09 -10.32
CA THR A 189 2.01 8.40 -10.17
C THR A 189 0.91 9.23 -10.84
N ILE A 190 0.13 8.61 -11.72
CA ILE A 190 -1.02 9.25 -12.37
C ILE A 190 -2.24 8.38 -12.12
N VAL A 191 -3.29 8.99 -11.56
CA VAL A 191 -4.57 8.34 -11.29
C VAL A 191 -5.67 9.11 -12.01
N GLN A 192 -6.21 8.49 -13.04
CA GLN A 192 -7.34 9.00 -13.79
C GLN A 192 -8.64 8.86 -12.99
N ARG A 193 -9.58 9.78 -13.19
CA ARG A 193 -10.93 9.64 -12.61
C ARG A 193 -11.69 8.53 -13.32
N TYR A 194 -12.17 7.55 -12.55
CA TYR A 194 -13.15 6.59 -13.07
C TYR A 194 -14.41 7.32 -13.49
N LYS A 195 -14.82 7.13 -14.75
CA LYS A 195 -16.05 7.75 -15.22
C LYS A 195 -17.25 7.06 -14.60
N ARG A 196 -18.13 7.83 -13.97
CA ARG A 196 -19.50 7.36 -13.76
C ARG A 196 -20.23 7.40 -15.10
N VAL A 197 -21.20 6.50 -15.29
CA VAL A 197 -22.06 6.49 -16.49
C VAL A 197 -22.66 7.89 -16.68
N GLY A 198 -22.28 8.58 -17.76
CA GLY A 198 -22.75 9.93 -18.11
C GLY A 198 -21.78 11.08 -17.81
N GLU A 199 -20.61 10.85 -17.18
CA GLU A 199 -19.58 11.89 -17.02
C GLU A 199 -18.77 12.11 -18.32
N LEU A 200 -18.32 13.35 -18.55
CA LEU A 200 -17.51 13.73 -19.70
C LEU A 200 -16.16 13.00 -19.71
N VAL A 201 -15.61 12.79 -20.91
CA VAL A 201 -14.29 12.17 -21.09
C VAL A 201 -13.21 13.08 -20.50
N ASP A 202 -12.33 12.52 -19.67
CA ASP A 202 -11.12 13.21 -19.21
C ASP A 202 -10.16 13.35 -20.40
N HIS A 203 -10.13 14.56 -20.96
CA HIS A 203 -9.29 14.94 -22.09
C HIS A 203 -7.90 15.43 -21.67
N ASP A 204 -7.68 15.69 -20.38
CA ASP A 204 -6.48 16.36 -19.89
C ASP A 204 -5.41 15.37 -19.44
N THR A 205 -5.81 14.19 -18.93
CA THR A 205 -4.86 13.12 -18.54
C THR A 205 -3.90 12.71 -19.67
N PRO A 206 -4.34 12.52 -20.94
CA PRO A 206 -3.43 12.25 -22.07
C PRO A 206 -2.31 13.28 -22.23
N GLN A 207 -2.63 14.57 -22.09
CA GLN A 207 -1.65 15.65 -22.26
C GLN A 207 -0.64 15.66 -21.10
N ILE A 208 -1.10 15.45 -19.87
CA ILE A 208 -0.23 15.34 -18.69
C ILE A 208 0.69 14.14 -18.80
N LEU A 209 0.15 12.99 -19.23
CA LEU A 209 0.94 11.79 -19.43
C LEU A 209 2.02 12.04 -20.48
N ALA A 210 1.67 12.63 -21.62
CA ALA A 210 2.64 12.99 -22.66
C ALA A 210 3.69 14.00 -22.15
N MET A 211 3.30 15.01 -21.36
CA MET A 211 4.24 15.97 -20.77
C MET A 211 5.22 15.30 -19.79
N THR A 212 4.70 14.48 -18.88
CA THR A 212 5.51 13.83 -17.83
C THR A 212 6.42 12.73 -18.39
N LEU A 213 5.95 11.97 -19.38
CA LEU A 213 6.73 10.92 -20.02
C LEU A 213 7.91 11.47 -20.83
N ARG A 214 7.81 12.68 -21.38
CA ARG A 214 8.93 13.33 -22.08
C ARG A 214 10.11 13.70 -21.15
N HIS A 215 9.95 13.61 -19.83
CA HIS A 215 11.05 13.82 -18.91
C HIS A 215 11.93 12.58 -18.80
N ALA A 216 13.22 12.74 -19.13
CA ALA A 216 14.14 11.63 -19.38
C ALA A 216 14.59 10.84 -18.13
N SER A 217 14.22 11.25 -16.92
CA SER A 217 14.73 10.70 -15.66
C SER A 217 13.66 9.94 -14.85
N LEU A 218 12.71 9.28 -15.50
CA LEU A 218 11.73 8.45 -14.79
C LEU A 218 12.41 7.25 -14.12
N ARG A 219 12.27 7.14 -12.80
CA ARG A 219 12.72 5.99 -11.99
C ARG A 219 11.60 5.02 -11.70
N SER A 220 10.44 5.55 -11.34
CA SER A 220 9.25 4.78 -11.01
C SER A 220 8.03 5.37 -11.69
N VAL A 221 7.20 4.51 -12.30
CA VAL A 221 5.96 4.92 -12.96
C VAL A 221 4.79 4.09 -12.42
N SER A 222 3.75 4.73 -11.88
CA SER A 222 2.52 4.07 -11.45
C SER A 222 1.31 4.71 -12.14
N LEU A 223 0.67 3.99 -13.05
CA LEU A 223 -0.44 4.49 -13.85
C LEU A 223 -1.73 3.74 -13.48
N GLN A 224 -2.76 4.48 -13.10
CA GLN A 224 -4.13 3.98 -12.95
C GLN A 224 -5.01 4.74 -13.95
N LEU A 225 -5.26 4.14 -15.10
CA LEU A 225 -5.91 4.78 -16.25
C LEU A 225 -7.19 4.01 -16.60
N ASP A 226 -8.22 4.74 -17.04
CA ASP A 226 -9.56 4.23 -17.36
C ASP A 226 -9.94 4.44 -18.84
N VAL A 227 -9.13 5.22 -19.56
CA VAL A 227 -9.33 5.50 -20.98
C VAL A 227 -8.11 5.03 -21.73
N ASP A 228 -8.31 4.25 -22.79
CA ASP A 228 -7.24 3.80 -23.67
C ASP A 228 -6.55 5.00 -24.35
N MET A 229 -5.22 5.05 -24.21
CA MET A 229 -4.37 6.10 -24.74
C MET A 229 -3.30 5.56 -25.71
N GLU A 230 -3.54 4.40 -26.34
CA GLU A 230 -2.62 3.78 -27.31
C GLU A 230 -2.04 4.79 -28.33
N HIS A 231 -2.88 5.69 -28.84
CA HIS A 231 -2.49 6.72 -29.81
C HIS A 231 -1.39 7.68 -29.33
N LEU A 232 -1.16 7.82 -28.02
CA LEU A 232 -0.05 8.62 -27.47
C LEU A 232 1.31 7.94 -27.63
N PHE A 233 1.31 6.61 -27.75
CA PHE A 233 2.52 5.79 -27.79
C PHE A 233 2.86 5.34 -29.22
N GLY A 234 1.88 5.39 -30.12
CA GLY A 234 2.07 5.08 -31.53
C GLY A 234 3.20 5.89 -32.17
N GLY A 235 4.24 5.19 -32.65
CA GLY A 235 5.37 5.79 -33.38
C GLY A 235 6.60 6.13 -32.54
N THR A 236 6.58 5.88 -31.23
CA THR A 236 7.79 6.07 -30.40
C THR A 236 8.55 4.76 -30.30
N THR A 237 9.68 4.65 -30.99
CA THR A 237 10.58 3.48 -30.90
C THR A 237 11.63 3.61 -29.81
N ASP A 238 11.90 4.84 -29.37
CA ASP A 238 12.95 5.12 -28.41
C ASP A 238 12.46 4.87 -26.98
N SER A 239 13.34 4.34 -26.13
CA SER A 239 13.07 4.19 -24.71
C SER A 239 12.78 5.57 -24.12
N ILE A 240 11.53 5.77 -23.68
CA ILE A 240 11.07 7.02 -23.07
C ILE A 240 11.68 7.21 -21.67
N ALA A 241 12.12 6.11 -21.04
CA ALA A 241 12.58 6.10 -19.66
C ALA A 241 13.79 5.17 -19.49
N PRO A 242 14.99 5.55 -19.96
CA PRO A 242 16.18 4.70 -19.90
C PRO A 242 16.67 4.42 -18.47
N SER A 243 16.17 5.16 -17.47
CA SER A 243 16.49 4.99 -16.04
C SER A 243 15.33 4.38 -15.24
N LEU A 244 14.32 3.82 -15.91
CA LEU A 244 13.17 3.24 -15.23
C LEU A 244 13.61 1.97 -14.49
N GLU A 245 13.43 1.96 -13.18
CA GLU A 245 13.75 0.86 -12.28
C GLU A 245 12.51 0.00 -11.99
N GLN A 246 11.34 0.63 -11.93
CA GLN A 246 10.08 -0.04 -11.64
C GLN A 246 8.87 0.60 -12.32
N PHE A 247 7.86 -0.20 -12.65
CA PHE A 247 6.54 0.32 -13.01
C PHE A 247 5.37 -0.47 -12.42
N GLN A 248 4.22 0.19 -12.36
CA GLN A 248 2.93 -0.39 -12.02
C GLN A 248 1.85 0.14 -12.95
N LEU A 249 1.08 -0.76 -13.58
CA LEU A 249 -0.01 -0.43 -14.48
C LEU A 249 -1.34 -0.98 -13.92
N ASN A 250 -2.40 -0.19 -14.02
CA ASN A 250 -3.78 -0.60 -13.77
C ASN A 250 -4.62 0.12 -14.83
N LEU A 251 -5.00 -0.61 -15.87
CA LEU A 251 -5.48 -0.05 -17.13
C LEU A 251 -6.92 -0.52 -17.39
N MET A 252 -7.88 0.04 -16.67
CA MET A 252 -9.29 -0.33 -16.82
C MET A 252 -9.82 0.10 -18.19
N ASN A 253 -10.57 -0.78 -18.86
CA ASN A 253 -11.17 -0.51 -20.17
C ASN A 253 -10.15 -0.24 -21.31
N TRP A 254 -8.88 -0.63 -21.13
CA TRP A 254 -7.89 -0.59 -22.22
C TRP A 254 -8.01 -1.81 -23.12
N SER A 255 -7.70 -1.62 -24.40
CA SER A 255 -7.47 -2.73 -25.31
C SER A 255 -6.22 -3.53 -24.88
N PRO A 256 -6.18 -4.85 -25.15
CA PRO A 256 -4.96 -5.65 -24.97
C PRO A 256 -3.77 -5.06 -25.73
N GLU A 257 -4.00 -4.56 -26.95
CA GLU A 257 -2.98 -3.94 -27.80
C GLU A 257 -2.39 -2.68 -27.16
N GLY A 258 -3.22 -1.76 -26.68
CA GLY A 258 -2.77 -0.54 -26.00
C GLY A 258 -1.99 -0.83 -24.71
N CYS A 259 -2.42 -1.83 -23.93
CA CYS A 259 -1.71 -2.33 -22.76
C CYS A 259 -0.33 -2.90 -23.15
N GLY A 260 -0.28 -3.69 -24.22
CA GLY A 260 0.94 -4.29 -24.76
C GLY A 260 1.96 -3.24 -25.21
N VAL A 261 1.53 -2.24 -25.99
CA VAL A 261 2.38 -1.14 -26.48
C VAL A 261 2.99 -0.36 -25.31
N LEU A 262 2.17 0.04 -24.33
CA LEU A 262 2.67 0.76 -23.16
C LEU A 262 3.61 -0.10 -22.31
N SER A 263 3.28 -1.37 -22.11
CA SER A 263 4.13 -2.30 -21.37
C SER A 263 5.49 -2.48 -22.07
N GLN A 264 5.51 -2.67 -23.39
CA GLN A 264 6.73 -2.84 -24.16
C GLN A 264 7.63 -1.60 -24.07
N LEU A 265 7.04 -0.41 -24.13
CA LEU A 265 7.74 0.86 -24.01
C LEU A 265 8.44 1.01 -22.66
N LEU A 266 7.78 0.62 -21.57
CA LEU A 266 8.34 0.67 -20.22
C LEU A 266 9.36 -0.46 -19.98
N LEU A 267 9.10 -1.65 -20.51
CA LEU A 267 10.00 -2.81 -20.44
C LEU A 267 11.31 -2.58 -21.21
N ALA A 268 11.33 -1.69 -22.21
CA ALA A 268 12.53 -1.35 -22.97
C ALA A 268 13.63 -0.65 -22.13
N SER A 269 13.35 -0.31 -20.87
CA SER A 269 14.35 0.24 -19.96
C SER A 269 15.36 -0.84 -19.52
N PRO A 270 16.67 -0.61 -19.70
CA PRO A 270 17.71 -1.57 -19.32
C PRO A 270 17.92 -1.70 -17.80
N THR A 271 17.45 -0.72 -17.02
CA THR A 271 17.57 -0.72 -15.54
C THR A 271 16.35 -1.33 -14.85
N LEU A 272 15.35 -1.78 -15.62
CA LEU A 272 14.10 -2.24 -15.08
C LEU A 272 14.26 -3.60 -14.39
N HIS A 273 13.87 -3.64 -13.11
CA HIS A 273 13.90 -4.85 -12.31
C HIS A 273 12.53 -5.20 -11.69
N THR A 274 11.58 -4.27 -11.66
CA THR A 274 10.25 -4.52 -11.08
C THR A 274 9.14 -4.11 -12.03
N ALA A 275 8.28 -5.07 -12.39
CA ALA A 275 7.13 -4.83 -13.25
C ALA A 275 5.86 -5.32 -12.57
N ARG A 276 4.84 -4.47 -12.52
CA ARG A 276 3.55 -4.79 -11.91
C ARG A 276 2.42 -4.46 -12.87
N TRP A 277 1.60 -5.45 -13.16
CA TRP A 277 0.36 -5.30 -13.91
C TRP A 277 -0.80 -5.62 -12.98
N GLY A 278 -1.73 -4.70 -12.84
CA GLY A 278 -2.92 -4.85 -12.01
C GLY A 278 -3.95 -5.77 -12.66
N SER A 279 -4.94 -6.22 -11.89
CA SER A 279 -5.99 -7.15 -12.33
C SER A 279 -6.90 -6.61 -13.45
N THR A 280 -6.78 -5.33 -13.76
CA THR A 280 -7.55 -4.63 -14.79
C THR A 280 -6.78 -4.51 -16.09
N CYS A 281 -5.46 -4.74 -16.07
CA CYS A 281 -4.71 -4.95 -17.30
C CYS A 281 -5.28 -6.20 -17.94
N GLY A 282 -5.76 -6.07 -19.18
CA GLY A 282 -6.13 -7.22 -19.99
C GLY A 282 -4.96 -8.18 -20.14
N GLU A 283 -5.22 -9.32 -20.75
CA GLU A 283 -4.20 -10.33 -21.00
C GLU A 283 -3.03 -9.73 -21.79
N ILE A 284 -1.85 -9.81 -21.19
CA ILE A 284 -0.62 -9.16 -21.66
C ILE A 284 -0.04 -10.05 -22.77
N TYR A 285 -0.70 -10.06 -23.92
CA TYR A 285 -0.31 -10.87 -25.06
C TYR A 285 0.81 -10.21 -25.86
N GLY A 286 1.88 -10.96 -26.13
CA GLY A 286 2.79 -10.69 -27.24
C GLY A 286 4.23 -10.31 -26.89
N HIS A 287 5.18 -10.96 -27.57
CA HIS A 287 6.54 -10.51 -27.91
C HIS A 287 7.42 -9.84 -26.84
N PHE A 288 7.31 -10.22 -25.57
CA PHE A 288 8.24 -9.78 -24.53
C PHE A 288 9.54 -10.61 -24.48
N ASP A 289 9.84 -11.40 -25.53
CA ASP A 289 10.82 -12.51 -25.55
C ASP A 289 12.27 -12.16 -25.13
N THR A 290 12.61 -10.88 -25.00
CA THR A 290 13.99 -10.44 -24.66
C THR A 290 14.12 -9.74 -23.32
N LEU A 291 13.03 -9.24 -22.72
CA LEU A 291 13.11 -8.29 -21.60
C LEU A 291 12.76 -8.92 -20.23
N TRP A 292 12.23 -10.14 -20.21
CA TRP A 292 11.95 -10.87 -18.97
C TRP A 292 13.20 -11.20 -18.14
N SER A 293 14.36 -11.27 -18.78
CA SER A 293 15.61 -11.73 -18.17
C SER A 293 16.17 -10.77 -17.11
N THR A 294 15.83 -9.48 -17.15
CA THR A 294 16.30 -8.48 -16.18
C THR A 294 15.37 -8.31 -14.97
N LEU A 295 14.14 -8.81 -15.06
CA LEU A 295 13.13 -8.62 -14.03
C LEU A 295 13.39 -9.51 -12.81
N SER A 296 13.52 -8.90 -11.64
CA SER A 296 13.65 -9.60 -10.35
C SER A 296 12.32 -9.71 -9.62
N THR A 297 11.37 -8.81 -9.88
CA THR A 297 10.04 -8.82 -9.24
C THR A 297 8.95 -8.61 -10.27
N ILE A 298 8.03 -9.56 -10.33
CA ILE A 298 6.88 -9.54 -11.23
C ILE A 298 5.61 -9.69 -10.40
N GLU A 299 4.66 -8.77 -10.60
CA GLU A 299 3.29 -8.92 -10.09
C GLU A 299 2.33 -8.88 -11.28
N LEU A 300 1.54 -9.94 -11.44
CA LEU A 300 0.57 -10.08 -12.53
C LEU A 300 -0.84 -10.13 -11.93
N GLY A 301 -1.70 -9.25 -12.42
CA GLY A 301 -3.08 -9.18 -11.99
C GLY A 301 -3.90 -10.36 -12.49
N HIS A 302 -3.71 -10.71 -13.76
CA HIS A 302 -4.34 -11.84 -14.44
C HIS A 302 -3.37 -12.44 -15.44
N ILE A 303 -3.26 -13.76 -15.52
CA ILE A 303 -2.51 -14.47 -16.56
C ILE A 303 -3.08 -15.87 -16.78
N GLY A 304 -3.08 -16.35 -18.03
CA GLY A 304 -3.38 -17.74 -18.34
C GLY A 304 -2.21 -18.67 -18.04
N LEU A 305 -2.50 -19.92 -17.65
CA LEU A 305 -1.46 -20.90 -17.34
C LEU A 305 -0.49 -21.12 -18.51
N SER A 306 -1.01 -21.28 -19.73
CA SER A 306 -0.19 -21.50 -20.93
C SER A 306 0.79 -20.36 -21.21
N ASP A 307 0.36 -19.11 -21.03
CA ASP A 307 1.21 -17.93 -21.21
C ASP A 307 2.28 -17.88 -20.13
N LEU A 308 1.91 -18.16 -18.87
CA LEU A 308 2.86 -18.25 -17.77
C LEU A 308 3.96 -19.28 -18.07
N PHE A 309 3.59 -20.48 -18.52
CA PHE A 309 4.56 -21.53 -18.89
C PHE A 309 5.47 -21.12 -20.05
N THR A 310 4.97 -20.31 -20.98
CA THR A 310 5.75 -19.81 -22.11
C THR A 310 6.83 -18.83 -21.66
N HIS A 311 6.53 -17.97 -20.68
CA HIS A 311 7.43 -16.90 -20.27
C HIS A 311 8.34 -17.24 -19.08
N LEU A 312 7.90 -18.07 -18.14
CA LEU A 312 8.70 -18.41 -16.94
C LEU A 312 10.12 -18.91 -17.23
N PRO A 313 10.39 -19.78 -18.24
CA PRO A 313 11.75 -20.25 -18.53
C PRO A 313 12.75 -19.13 -18.87
N GLN A 314 12.27 -17.95 -19.27
CA GLN A 314 13.10 -16.79 -19.64
C GLN A 314 13.46 -15.93 -18.42
N MET A 315 12.80 -16.13 -17.28
CA MET A 315 12.87 -15.28 -16.08
C MET A 315 13.92 -15.77 -15.07
N LEU A 316 15.17 -15.96 -15.51
CA LEU A 316 16.20 -16.56 -14.65
C LEU A 316 16.60 -15.69 -13.46
N ALA A 317 16.47 -14.36 -13.56
CA ALA A 317 16.78 -13.42 -12.48
C ALA A 317 15.63 -13.21 -11.48
N LEU A 318 14.48 -13.88 -11.68
CA LEU A 318 13.27 -13.67 -10.91
C LEU A 318 13.45 -14.10 -9.45
N GLN A 319 13.19 -13.17 -8.53
CA GLN A 319 13.24 -13.38 -7.09
C GLN A 319 11.85 -13.41 -6.46
N SER A 320 10.92 -12.61 -6.99
CA SER A 320 9.55 -12.53 -6.48
C SER A 320 8.54 -12.60 -7.62
N LEU A 321 7.64 -13.59 -7.54
CA LEU A 321 6.50 -13.74 -8.44
C LEU A 321 5.21 -13.69 -7.64
N ARG A 322 4.33 -12.78 -8.01
CA ARG A 322 2.96 -12.71 -7.50
C ARG A 322 1.98 -12.72 -8.65
N ILE A 323 0.97 -13.56 -8.52
CA ILE A 323 -0.14 -13.65 -9.47
C ILE A 323 -1.44 -13.52 -8.69
N ASP A 324 -2.21 -12.46 -8.94
CA ASP A 324 -3.47 -12.22 -8.21
C ASP A 324 -4.61 -13.10 -8.76
N ASP A 325 -4.66 -13.35 -10.07
CA ASP A 325 -5.60 -14.27 -10.72
C ASP A 325 -4.87 -15.11 -11.79
N LEU A 326 -4.96 -16.44 -11.68
CA LEU A 326 -4.35 -17.39 -12.61
C LEU A 326 -5.46 -18.22 -13.24
N ASP A 327 -5.73 -17.97 -14.52
CA ASP A 327 -6.69 -18.76 -15.28
C ASP A 327 -6.04 -20.08 -15.72
N ILE A 328 -6.73 -21.18 -15.43
CA ILE A 328 -6.23 -22.53 -15.66
C ILE A 328 -7.26 -23.24 -16.53
N ASP A 329 -7.02 -23.15 -17.84
CA ASP A 329 -7.79 -23.90 -18.81
C ASP A 329 -7.42 -25.39 -18.74
N CYS A 330 -8.24 -26.15 -18.01
CA CYS A 330 -8.08 -27.60 -17.87
C CYS A 330 -8.14 -28.35 -19.21
N SER A 331 -8.70 -27.74 -20.26
CA SER A 331 -8.79 -28.38 -21.57
C SER A 331 -7.49 -28.30 -22.37
N ALA A 332 -6.66 -27.28 -22.11
CA ALA A 332 -5.40 -27.04 -22.80
C ALA A 332 -4.24 -27.91 -22.28
N LEU A 333 -4.35 -28.42 -21.05
CA LEU A 333 -3.41 -29.39 -20.48
C LEU A 333 -3.67 -30.79 -21.07
N GLY A 334 -3.47 -30.94 -22.38
CA GLY A 334 -3.26 -32.27 -22.97
C GLY A 334 -2.17 -33.01 -22.19
N SER A 335 -2.20 -34.34 -22.15
CA SER A 335 -1.27 -35.14 -21.32
C SER A 335 0.20 -35.04 -21.70
N GLU A 336 0.57 -34.07 -22.55
CA GLU A 336 1.95 -33.80 -22.88
C GLU A 336 2.64 -33.22 -21.66
N HIS A 337 3.73 -33.90 -21.26
CA HIS A 337 4.49 -33.56 -20.07
C HIS A 337 4.97 -32.12 -20.14
N LEU A 338 4.40 -31.26 -19.29
CA LEU A 338 4.92 -29.92 -19.07
C LEU A 338 6.41 -30.02 -18.73
N ALA A 339 7.24 -29.34 -19.51
CA ALA A 339 8.67 -29.30 -19.26
C ALA A 339 8.93 -28.73 -17.86
N SER A 340 9.94 -29.25 -17.17
CA SER A 340 10.28 -28.74 -15.85
C SER A 340 10.86 -27.33 -15.96
N ILE A 341 10.27 -26.39 -15.23
CA ILE A 341 10.66 -24.98 -15.23
C ILE A 341 11.55 -24.72 -14.01
N ASN A 342 12.78 -24.28 -14.25
CA ASN A 342 13.75 -23.98 -13.19
C ASN A 342 13.89 -22.47 -12.99
N LEU A 343 13.57 -22.01 -11.77
CA LEU A 343 13.71 -20.61 -11.34
C LEU A 343 14.65 -20.57 -10.13
N PRO A 344 15.97 -20.57 -10.36
CA PRO A 344 16.95 -20.83 -9.30
C PRO A 344 17.00 -19.73 -8.23
N HIS A 345 16.58 -18.51 -8.56
CA HIS A 345 16.65 -17.35 -7.67
C HIS A 345 15.29 -16.97 -7.06
N LEU A 346 14.21 -17.70 -7.37
CA LEU A 346 12.88 -17.36 -6.88
C LEU A 346 12.77 -17.66 -5.38
N THR A 347 12.65 -16.61 -4.58
CA THR A 347 12.51 -16.69 -3.11
C THR A 347 11.07 -16.55 -2.67
N THR A 348 10.27 -15.76 -3.39
CA THR A 348 8.88 -15.48 -3.06
C THR A 348 7.94 -15.87 -4.19
N LEU A 349 6.97 -16.71 -3.86
CA LEU A 349 5.90 -17.14 -4.78
C LEU A 349 4.54 -16.93 -4.12
N SER A 350 3.67 -16.14 -4.76
CA SER A 350 2.35 -15.83 -4.24
C SER A 350 1.27 -15.99 -5.29
N PHE A 351 0.21 -16.72 -4.95
CA PHE A 351 -0.98 -16.85 -5.77
C PHE A 351 -2.22 -16.37 -5.02
N GLY A 352 -2.98 -15.49 -5.64
CA GLY A 352 -4.30 -15.06 -5.21
C GLY A 352 -5.33 -16.13 -5.56
N PHE A 353 -5.98 -16.00 -6.72
CA PHE A 353 -7.10 -16.79 -7.22
C PHE A 353 -6.70 -17.75 -8.34
N TYR A 354 -7.24 -18.97 -8.31
CA TYR A 354 -6.97 -20.05 -9.27
C TYR A 354 -7.92 -21.23 -9.06
N SER A 355 -8.12 -22.04 -10.10
CA SER A 355 -8.97 -23.23 -10.04
C SER A 355 -8.22 -24.49 -9.54
N ASN A 356 -7.00 -24.73 -10.01
CA ASN A 356 -6.16 -25.89 -9.68
C ASN A 356 -4.65 -25.64 -9.85
N LEU A 357 -3.91 -25.45 -8.76
CA LEU A 357 -2.46 -25.13 -8.83
C LEU A 357 -1.54 -26.35 -9.03
N CYS A 358 -2.05 -27.58 -8.90
CA CYS A 358 -1.21 -28.79 -8.91
C CYS A 358 -0.32 -28.93 -10.16
N PRO A 359 -0.82 -28.77 -11.41
CA PRO A 359 0.02 -28.92 -12.59
C PRO A 359 1.20 -27.94 -12.62
N LEU A 360 0.97 -26.71 -12.12
CA LEU A 360 2.02 -25.70 -12.01
C LEU A 360 3.07 -26.13 -10.99
N LEU A 361 2.68 -26.47 -9.76
CA LEU A 361 3.62 -26.92 -8.72
C LEU A 361 4.42 -28.16 -9.13
N ASP A 362 3.79 -29.10 -9.85
CA ASP A 362 4.43 -30.33 -10.31
C ASP A 362 5.51 -30.07 -11.38
N SER A 363 5.45 -28.94 -12.09
CA SER A 363 6.42 -28.56 -13.12
C SER A 363 7.62 -27.73 -12.61
N LEU A 364 7.50 -27.08 -11.45
CA LEU A 364 8.46 -26.08 -11.00
C LEU A 364 9.67 -26.69 -10.25
N LEU A 365 10.85 -26.08 -10.40
CA LEU A 365 12.08 -26.31 -9.63
C LEU A 365 12.51 -24.98 -9.03
N LEU A 366 12.38 -24.84 -7.71
CA LEU A 366 12.52 -23.57 -7.00
C LEU A 366 13.50 -23.69 -5.82
N PRO A 367 14.80 -23.93 -6.06
CA PRO A 367 15.74 -24.27 -4.99
C PRO A 367 15.92 -23.18 -3.94
N SER A 368 15.69 -21.91 -4.29
CA SER A 368 15.78 -20.77 -3.36
C SER A 368 14.46 -20.37 -2.71
N LEU A 369 13.37 -21.12 -2.91
CA LEU A 369 12.05 -20.73 -2.41
C LEU A 369 12.01 -20.74 -0.87
N THR A 370 11.71 -19.58 -0.29
CA THR A 370 11.58 -19.40 1.16
C THR A 370 10.19 -18.95 1.58
N ASN A 371 9.45 -18.27 0.69
CA ASN A 371 8.17 -17.66 0.98
C ASN A 371 7.12 -18.15 -0.02
N LEU A 372 6.10 -18.83 0.48
CA LEU A 372 4.97 -19.32 -0.32
C LEU A 372 3.65 -18.78 0.23
N SER A 373 2.84 -18.17 -0.64
CA SER A 373 1.54 -17.61 -0.30
C SER A 373 0.45 -18.16 -1.21
N LEU A 374 -0.57 -18.76 -0.61
CA LEU A 374 -1.66 -19.48 -1.27
C LEU A 374 -3.02 -18.92 -0.79
N GLY A 375 -3.45 -17.81 -1.37
CA GLY A 375 -4.65 -17.06 -0.97
C GLY A 375 -5.98 -17.83 -1.11
N HIS A 376 -5.99 -18.86 -1.95
CA HIS A 376 -7.11 -19.78 -2.16
C HIS A 376 -6.71 -21.27 -2.04
N GLY A 377 -5.61 -21.54 -1.34
CA GLY A 377 -5.21 -22.89 -0.94
C GLY A 377 -4.52 -23.66 -2.06
N PHE A 378 -5.17 -24.64 -2.66
CA PHE A 378 -4.66 -25.29 -3.88
C PHE A 378 -5.60 -25.11 -5.06
N GLY A 379 -6.66 -24.32 -4.87
CA GLY A 379 -7.65 -24.01 -5.89
C GLY A 379 -9.06 -24.39 -5.43
N LEU A 380 -10.05 -23.76 -6.04
CA LEU A 380 -11.46 -23.94 -5.68
C LEU A 380 -12.04 -25.26 -6.19
N GLY A 381 -11.47 -25.84 -7.26
CA GLY A 381 -11.98 -27.05 -7.90
C GLY A 381 -11.37 -28.36 -7.40
N ILE A 382 -10.33 -28.29 -6.56
CA ILE A 382 -9.61 -29.49 -6.13
C ILE A 382 -10.25 -30.09 -4.86
N PRO A 383 -10.53 -31.41 -4.85
CA PRO A 383 -10.85 -32.12 -3.61
C PRO A 383 -9.83 -31.84 -2.50
N GLU A 384 -10.30 -31.87 -1.26
CA GLU A 384 -9.45 -31.61 -0.10
C GLU A 384 -8.26 -32.59 -0.05
N GLY A 385 -7.10 -32.11 0.39
CA GLY A 385 -5.89 -32.94 0.50
C GLY A 385 -5.05 -33.09 -0.77
N ARG A 386 -5.66 -33.09 -1.96
CA ARG A 386 -4.98 -33.38 -3.25
C ARG A 386 -3.80 -32.45 -3.60
N GLY A 387 -3.81 -31.21 -3.13
CA GLY A 387 -2.74 -30.26 -3.42
C GLY A 387 -1.47 -30.44 -2.59
N TRP A 388 -1.58 -31.07 -1.41
CA TRP A 388 -0.45 -31.28 -0.52
C TRP A 388 0.63 -32.20 -1.10
N PRO A 389 0.29 -33.34 -1.75
CA PRO A 389 1.29 -34.14 -2.46
C PRO A 389 2.06 -33.37 -3.54
N SER A 390 1.42 -32.44 -4.26
CA SER A 390 2.14 -31.61 -5.26
C SER A 390 3.09 -30.62 -4.60
N LEU A 391 2.71 -30.04 -3.45
CA LEU A 391 3.60 -29.18 -2.67
C LEU A 391 4.78 -29.98 -2.08
N GLU A 392 4.52 -31.19 -1.55
CA GLU A 392 5.55 -32.09 -1.04
C GLU A 392 6.56 -32.45 -2.14
N LYS A 393 6.08 -32.85 -3.32
CA LYS A 393 6.92 -33.10 -4.50
C LYS A 393 7.72 -31.87 -4.91
N LEU A 394 7.13 -30.68 -4.87
CA LEU A 394 7.84 -29.44 -5.18
C LEU A 394 9.01 -29.22 -4.21
N VAL A 395 8.78 -29.36 -2.90
CA VAL A 395 9.82 -29.19 -1.87
C VAL A 395 10.89 -30.26 -1.98
N GLU A 396 10.51 -31.53 -2.16
CA GLU A 396 11.43 -32.65 -2.32
C GLU A 396 12.32 -32.45 -3.55
N ARG A 397 11.71 -32.15 -4.70
CA ARG A 397 12.42 -31.99 -5.97
C ARG A 397 13.28 -30.73 -6.03
N SER A 398 12.83 -29.65 -5.38
CA SER A 398 13.57 -28.38 -5.36
C SER A 398 14.63 -28.33 -4.26
N HIS A 399 14.54 -29.20 -3.25
CA HIS A 399 15.33 -29.12 -2.02
C HIS A 399 15.27 -27.74 -1.34
N CYS A 400 14.13 -27.05 -1.46
CA CYS A 400 13.95 -25.72 -0.90
C CYS A 400 13.54 -25.78 0.57
N ARG A 401 13.63 -24.64 1.26
CA ARG A 401 13.33 -24.52 2.69
C ARG A 401 12.33 -23.41 2.92
N LEU A 402 11.09 -23.78 3.17
CA LEU A 402 10.02 -22.81 3.41
C LEU A 402 10.14 -22.23 4.82
N LEU A 403 10.43 -20.93 4.88
CA LEU A 403 10.49 -20.14 6.12
C LEU A 403 9.16 -19.43 6.39
N SER A 404 8.40 -19.11 5.34
CA SER A 404 7.13 -18.39 5.43
C SER A 404 6.05 -19.06 4.59
N PHE A 405 4.90 -19.33 5.21
CA PHE A 405 3.74 -19.91 4.56
C PHE A 405 2.46 -19.14 4.90
N ASP A 406 1.80 -18.56 3.88
CA ASP A 406 0.44 -18.00 3.98
C ASP A 406 -0.52 -18.94 3.26
N TRP A 407 -1.58 -19.36 3.94
CA TRP A 407 -2.55 -20.29 3.39
C TRP A 407 -3.98 -19.93 3.78
N SER A 408 -4.88 -20.07 2.82
CA SER A 408 -6.27 -19.64 2.94
C SER A 408 -7.20 -20.51 2.11
N ARG A 409 -8.25 -21.06 2.71
CA ARG A 409 -9.31 -21.83 2.06
C ARG A 409 -10.60 -21.65 2.85
N ARG A 410 -11.61 -21.06 2.20
CA ARG A 410 -12.87 -20.69 2.87
C ARG A 410 -13.70 -21.88 3.33
N ARG A 411 -13.58 -23.04 2.66
CA ARG A 411 -14.37 -24.25 2.88
C ARG A 411 -13.43 -25.43 3.04
N MET A 412 -12.92 -25.63 4.25
CA MET A 412 -12.19 -26.83 4.63
C MET A 412 -12.58 -27.18 6.06
N GLU A 413 -12.88 -28.44 6.30
CA GLU A 413 -13.13 -28.93 7.66
C GLU A 413 -11.82 -28.89 8.48
N GLU A 414 -11.96 -28.54 9.76
CA GLU A 414 -10.80 -28.31 10.63
C GLU A 414 -9.98 -29.60 10.85
N ASP A 415 -10.65 -30.75 10.97
CA ASP A 415 -9.99 -32.04 11.15
C ASP A 415 -9.14 -32.43 9.93
N VAL A 416 -9.65 -32.14 8.72
CA VAL A 416 -8.91 -32.31 7.46
C VAL A 416 -7.70 -31.40 7.43
N MET A 417 -7.86 -30.12 7.81
CA MET A 417 -6.76 -29.17 7.88
C MET A 417 -5.68 -29.64 8.87
N VAL A 418 -6.08 -30.08 10.06
CA VAL A 418 -5.16 -30.62 11.08
C VAL A 418 -4.41 -31.83 10.55
N ARG A 419 -5.09 -32.82 9.95
CA ARG A 419 -4.43 -33.99 9.37
C ARG A 419 -3.38 -33.61 8.33
N LEU A 420 -3.71 -32.67 7.44
CA LEU A 420 -2.83 -32.25 6.36
C LEU A 420 -1.64 -31.44 6.86
N PHE A 421 -1.84 -30.53 7.82
CA PHE A 421 -0.76 -29.77 8.43
C PHE A 421 0.17 -30.64 9.28
N ASN A 422 -0.35 -31.69 9.92
CA ASN A 422 0.47 -32.65 10.66
C ASN A 422 1.37 -33.46 9.73
N HIS A 423 0.85 -33.86 8.57
CA HIS A 423 1.68 -34.50 7.55
C HIS A 423 2.73 -33.52 6.99
N ALA A 424 2.31 -32.29 6.69
CA ALA A 424 3.19 -31.27 6.13
C ALA A 424 4.25 -30.76 7.12
N SER A 425 4.00 -30.78 8.43
CA SER A 425 4.96 -30.28 9.43
C SER A 425 6.28 -31.04 9.39
N ASP A 426 6.22 -32.34 9.12
CA ASP A 426 7.36 -33.24 9.24
C ASP A 426 8.20 -33.27 7.96
N HIS A 427 7.56 -33.02 6.80
CA HIS A 427 8.20 -33.15 5.48
C HIS A 427 8.40 -31.81 4.75
N ILE A 428 7.49 -30.86 4.94
CA ILE A 428 7.44 -29.61 4.16
C ILE A 428 7.92 -28.42 5.01
N PHE A 429 7.68 -28.43 6.32
CA PHE A 429 7.86 -27.27 7.19
C PHE A 429 8.83 -27.47 8.39
N PRO A 430 9.99 -28.13 8.23
CA PRO A 430 10.90 -28.34 9.36
C PRO A 430 11.47 -27.03 9.92
N GLU A 431 11.65 -26.01 9.06
CA GLU A 431 12.26 -24.72 9.39
C GLU A 431 11.26 -23.54 9.31
N LEU A 432 9.96 -23.81 9.34
CA LEU A 432 8.95 -22.76 9.16
C LEU A 432 8.93 -21.79 10.35
N GLU A 433 9.19 -20.51 10.07
CA GLU A 433 9.25 -19.43 11.07
C GLU A 433 7.96 -18.59 11.08
N TYR A 434 7.38 -18.32 9.91
CA TYR A 434 6.17 -17.53 9.75
C TYR A 434 5.03 -18.39 9.19
N LEU A 435 3.94 -18.49 9.96
CA LEU A 435 2.71 -19.14 9.52
C LEU A 435 1.56 -18.15 9.55
N ARG A 436 0.86 -18.02 8.42
CA ARG A 436 -0.38 -17.27 8.35
C ARG A 436 -1.51 -18.13 7.80
N ILE A 437 -2.58 -18.23 8.59
CA ILE A 437 -3.80 -18.96 8.22
C ILE A 437 -4.94 -17.96 8.14
N CYS A 438 -5.49 -17.78 6.94
CA CYS A 438 -6.67 -16.94 6.74
C CYS A 438 -7.99 -17.73 6.79
N SER A 439 -7.92 -19.06 6.86
CA SER A 439 -9.06 -19.96 7.01
C SER A 439 -9.65 -19.93 8.42
N PRO A 440 -10.93 -20.29 8.60
CA PRO A 440 -11.48 -20.55 9.92
C PRO A 440 -10.72 -21.68 10.63
N VAL A 441 -10.27 -21.44 11.86
CA VAL A 441 -9.59 -22.42 12.71
C VAL A 441 -10.19 -22.42 14.11
N GLY A 442 -10.23 -23.57 14.78
CA GLY A 442 -10.76 -23.75 16.12
C GLY A 442 -9.74 -24.34 17.09
N ASP A 443 -10.25 -24.99 18.14
CA ASP A 443 -9.41 -25.58 19.17
C ASP A 443 -8.54 -26.73 18.67
N GLN A 444 -9.01 -27.51 17.69
CA GLN A 444 -8.28 -28.69 17.23
C GLN A 444 -6.99 -28.27 16.51
N PHE A 445 -7.09 -27.26 15.66
CA PHE A 445 -5.95 -26.68 14.96
C PHE A 445 -4.98 -25.99 15.93
N VAL A 446 -5.48 -25.16 16.85
CA VAL A 446 -4.61 -24.49 17.83
C VAL A 446 -3.94 -25.50 18.77
N SER A 447 -4.67 -26.55 19.20
CA SER A 447 -4.09 -27.63 20.02
C SER A 447 -3.04 -28.43 19.25
N ALA A 448 -3.25 -28.64 17.95
CA ALA A 448 -2.26 -29.30 17.08
C ALA A 448 -0.97 -28.47 16.93
N LEU A 449 -1.02 -27.16 17.18
CA LEU A 449 0.15 -26.29 17.25
C LEU A 449 0.77 -26.24 18.66
N THR A 450 0.13 -26.72 19.71
CA THR A 450 0.72 -26.71 21.07
C THR A 450 1.89 -27.70 21.14
N LEU A 451 3.04 -27.25 21.64
CA LEU A 451 4.19 -28.13 21.90
C LEU A 451 3.92 -28.95 23.17
N GLY A 452 3.53 -30.21 23.00
CA GLY A 452 3.34 -31.16 24.08
C GLY A 452 3.08 -32.57 23.56
N GLY A 453 3.83 -33.55 24.05
CA GLY A 453 3.82 -34.94 23.57
C GLY A 453 4.98 -35.28 22.61
N ASP A 454 4.91 -36.44 21.96
CA ASP A 454 6.01 -37.03 21.18
C ASP A 454 6.27 -36.35 19.81
N SER A 455 5.53 -35.30 19.45
CA SER A 455 5.64 -34.67 18.12
C SER A 455 5.56 -33.15 18.19
N ALA A 456 6.71 -32.50 18.39
CA ALA A 456 6.82 -31.05 18.34
C ALA A 456 6.64 -30.54 16.90
N ARG A 457 5.46 -30.03 16.57
CA ARG A 457 5.15 -29.52 15.22
C ARG A 457 5.61 -28.07 15.05
N LEU A 458 6.21 -27.76 13.90
CA LEU A 458 6.70 -26.42 13.56
C LEU A 458 7.58 -25.84 14.69
N PRO A 459 8.67 -26.52 15.08
CA PRO A 459 9.47 -26.14 16.25
C PRO A 459 10.08 -24.74 16.14
N CYS A 460 10.32 -24.26 14.91
CA CYS A 460 10.95 -22.97 14.61
C CYS A 460 9.97 -21.79 14.51
N LEU A 461 8.67 -21.98 14.75
CA LEU A 461 7.68 -20.92 14.52
C LEU A 461 7.89 -19.71 15.45
N THR A 462 8.23 -18.56 14.86
CA THR A 462 8.45 -17.28 15.55
C THR A 462 7.29 -16.31 15.38
N SER A 463 6.52 -16.42 14.31
CA SER A 463 5.38 -15.56 14.03
C SER A 463 4.17 -16.35 13.56
N LEU A 464 3.01 -16.11 14.19
CA LEU A 464 1.75 -16.76 13.86
C LEU A 464 0.66 -15.72 13.60
N ALA A 465 -0.04 -15.83 12.46
CA ALA A 465 -1.19 -15.00 12.13
C ALA A 465 -2.43 -15.86 11.84
N LEU A 466 -3.50 -15.70 12.62
CA LEU A 466 -4.78 -16.41 12.47
C LEU A 466 -5.91 -15.41 12.20
N ARG A 467 -6.41 -15.29 10.95
CA ARG A 467 -7.43 -14.26 10.63
C ARG A 467 -8.88 -14.62 10.95
N SER A 468 -9.16 -15.86 11.32
CA SER A 468 -10.52 -16.34 11.61
C SER A 468 -10.48 -17.40 12.70
N CYS A 469 -9.91 -17.05 13.84
CA CYS A 469 -9.77 -17.96 14.97
C CYS A 469 -11.07 -18.04 15.78
N ARG A 470 -11.46 -19.27 16.14
CA ARG A 470 -12.59 -19.65 16.99
C ARG A 470 -12.16 -20.48 18.21
N ALA A 471 -10.86 -20.65 18.42
CA ALA A 471 -10.33 -21.37 19.57
C ALA A 471 -10.67 -20.63 20.86
N ARG A 472 -10.85 -21.39 21.95
CA ARG A 472 -11.01 -20.84 23.29
C ARG A 472 -9.71 -20.18 23.76
N ASP A 473 -9.85 -19.11 24.55
CA ASP A 473 -8.74 -18.38 25.16
C ASP A 473 -7.74 -19.31 25.86
N ALA A 474 -8.24 -20.29 26.63
CA ALA A 474 -7.41 -21.27 27.32
C ALA A 474 -6.54 -22.11 26.36
N THR A 475 -7.09 -22.49 25.20
CA THR A 475 -6.37 -23.26 24.16
C THR A 475 -5.27 -22.40 23.53
N LEU A 476 -5.59 -21.14 23.19
CA LEU A 476 -4.62 -20.18 22.64
C LEU A 476 -3.49 -19.89 23.62
N ILE A 477 -3.81 -19.64 24.89
CA ILE A 477 -2.82 -19.39 25.95
C ILE A 477 -1.91 -20.61 26.10
N SER A 478 -2.48 -21.82 26.16
CA SER A 478 -1.70 -23.06 26.24
C SER A 478 -0.73 -23.21 25.06
N MET A 479 -1.21 -22.95 23.84
CA MET A 479 -0.37 -22.98 22.64
C MET A 479 0.76 -21.94 22.70
N VAL A 480 0.48 -20.70 23.08
CA VAL A 480 1.50 -19.62 23.17
C VAL A 480 2.54 -19.94 24.24
N LEU A 481 2.11 -20.40 25.42
CA LEU A 481 3.00 -20.78 26.52
C LEU A 481 3.90 -21.95 26.16
N SER A 482 3.39 -22.89 25.37
CA SER A 482 4.17 -24.04 24.93
C SER A 482 5.28 -23.70 23.93
N ARG A 483 5.22 -22.53 23.26
CA ARG A 483 6.12 -22.17 22.14
C ARG A 483 7.14 -21.09 22.52
N PRO A 484 8.31 -21.42 23.10
CA PRO A 484 9.28 -20.44 23.60
C PRO A 484 9.96 -19.58 22.53
N LEU A 485 9.76 -19.86 21.25
CA LEU A 485 10.27 -19.05 20.13
C LEU A 485 9.23 -18.09 19.52
N LEU A 486 7.94 -18.22 19.84
CA LEU A 486 6.88 -17.38 19.28
C LEU A 486 6.99 -15.94 19.82
N GLN A 487 7.34 -14.98 18.98
CA GLN A 487 7.54 -13.55 19.32
C GLN A 487 6.38 -12.67 18.88
N ASP A 488 5.81 -12.98 17.71
CA ASP A 488 4.72 -12.23 17.11
C ASP A 488 3.47 -13.11 16.99
N LEU A 489 2.35 -12.62 17.51
CA LEU A 489 1.06 -13.30 17.38
C LEU A 489 0.01 -12.30 16.94
N HIS A 490 -0.59 -12.54 15.78
CA HIS A 490 -1.70 -11.75 15.27
C HIS A 490 -2.96 -12.61 15.16
N VAL A 491 -3.94 -12.39 16.03
CA VAL A 491 -5.19 -13.15 16.02
C VAL A 491 -6.34 -12.21 15.72
N LYS A 492 -7.06 -12.46 14.63
CA LYS A 492 -8.36 -11.87 14.39
C LYS A 492 -9.44 -12.86 14.77
N ILE A 493 -10.19 -12.52 15.83
CA ILE A 493 -11.23 -13.35 16.40
C ILE A 493 -12.52 -13.04 15.65
N LYS A 494 -13.18 -14.05 15.07
CA LYS A 494 -14.47 -13.81 14.41
C LYS A 494 -15.58 -13.77 15.47
N CYS A 495 -15.92 -12.57 15.93
CA CYS A 495 -16.99 -12.31 16.89
C CYS A 495 -18.39 -12.57 16.29
N SER A 496 -18.78 -13.83 16.13
CA SER A 496 -20.20 -14.17 15.86
C SER A 496 -20.91 -14.79 17.07
N LEU A 497 -20.22 -15.11 18.16
CA LEU A 497 -20.77 -15.92 19.26
C LEU A 497 -20.32 -15.53 20.69
N TYR A 498 -19.48 -14.51 20.89
CA TYR A 498 -18.96 -14.16 22.22
C TYR A 498 -19.11 -12.67 22.57
N PRO A 499 -19.39 -12.34 23.85
CA PRO A 499 -19.39 -10.97 24.35
C PRO A 499 -17.98 -10.36 24.32
N THR A 500 -17.91 -9.06 24.06
CA THR A 500 -16.68 -8.27 23.83
C THR A 500 -15.70 -8.26 25.01
N GLU A 501 -16.16 -8.57 26.23
CA GLU A 501 -15.34 -8.52 27.46
C GLU A 501 -14.19 -9.55 27.50
N SER A 502 -14.29 -10.69 26.79
CA SER A 502 -13.26 -11.75 26.83
C SER A 502 -11.91 -11.34 26.20
N SER A 503 -11.94 -10.46 25.22
CA SER A 503 -10.78 -10.11 24.38
C SER A 503 -9.67 -9.33 25.13
N SER A 504 -10.08 -8.38 25.96
CA SER A 504 -9.18 -7.59 26.80
C SER A 504 -8.50 -8.47 27.84
N ALA A 505 -9.25 -9.42 28.43
CA ALA A 505 -8.71 -10.39 29.37
C ALA A 505 -7.64 -11.29 28.72
N LEU A 506 -7.90 -11.80 27.51
CA LEU A 506 -6.93 -12.59 26.76
C LEU A 506 -5.64 -11.81 26.47
N TYR A 507 -5.75 -10.55 26.02
CA TYR A 507 -4.59 -9.70 25.76
C TYR A 507 -3.75 -9.45 27.03
N GLN A 508 -4.41 -9.14 28.14
CA GLN A 508 -3.74 -8.93 29.43
C GLN A 508 -3.05 -10.20 29.92
N GLN A 509 -3.69 -11.36 29.77
CA GLN A 509 -3.09 -12.64 30.14
C GLN A 509 -1.86 -12.97 29.29
N LEU A 510 -1.93 -12.80 27.96
CA LEU A 510 -0.79 -13.06 27.07
C LEU A 510 0.40 -12.14 27.37
N THR A 511 0.15 -10.84 27.54
CA THR A 511 1.19 -9.85 27.87
C THR A 511 1.78 -10.03 29.26
N ALA A 512 1.00 -10.52 30.24
CA ALA A 512 1.50 -10.86 31.56
C ALA A 512 2.35 -12.14 31.56
N CYS A 513 2.00 -13.12 30.73
CA CYS A 513 2.72 -14.38 30.65
C CYS A 513 4.08 -14.27 29.94
N ARG A 514 4.22 -13.38 28.96
CA ARG A 514 5.45 -13.33 28.14
C ARG A 514 5.68 -11.99 27.42
N PRO A 515 6.94 -11.53 27.31
CA PRO A 515 7.28 -10.43 26.42
C PRO A 515 7.16 -10.85 24.95
N GLY A 516 6.34 -10.14 24.18
CA GLY A 516 6.11 -10.37 22.75
C GLY A 516 5.17 -9.32 22.16
N ARG A 517 5.06 -9.26 20.83
CA ARG A 517 4.09 -8.40 20.15
C ARG A 517 2.84 -9.20 19.86
N PHE A 518 1.88 -9.06 20.76
CA PHE A 518 0.57 -9.66 20.61
C PHE A 518 -0.37 -8.61 20.00
N PHE A 519 -1.06 -8.97 18.93
CA PHE A 519 -2.09 -8.14 18.30
C PHE A 519 -3.37 -8.98 18.22
N ILE A 520 -4.42 -8.53 18.90
CA ILE A 520 -5.74 -9.17 18.87
C ILE A 520 -6.72 -8.18 18.25
N GLU A 521 -7.26 -8.54 17.09
CA GLU A 521 -8.30 -7.79 16.38
C GLU A 521 -9.65 -8.49 16.55
N LEU A 522 -10.72 -7.73 16.81
CA LEU A 522 -12.10 -8.23 16.96
C LEU A 522 -12.91 -8.09 15.68
#